data_AF-A0AAW2GIM2-F1
#
_entry.id   AF-A0AAW2GIM2-F1
#
_cell.length_a   1.000
_cell.length_b   1.000
_cell.length_c   1.000
_cell.angle_alpha   90.00
_cell.angle_beta   90.00
_cell.angle_gamma   90.00
#
_symmetry.space_group_name_H-M   'P 1'
#
loop_
_entity.id
_entity.type
_entity.pdbx_description
1 polymer ?
#
loop_
_entity_poly.entity_id
_entity_poly.type
_entity_poly.pdbx_seq_one_letter_code
_entity_poly.pdbx_strand_id
1 'polypeptide(L)'
;MENLRHYYDVVYKITMLTGAWPYLKPTARILRVGLVTLTIITIFIPQIAYQFTCKSNLQCTFESMTSYLLTIVALIKVYTIQLNNYKMKDLTQHLVVDWKTEKTPEQLKIMKLYANTSRQLCLIYVGEKNLREGCRILFPS
;
A
#
# COMPACT_ATOMS: atom_id res chain seq x y z
N MET A 1 -14.89 21.47 -8.93
CA MET A 1 -14.29 20.73 -7.78
C MET A 1 -14.86 19.32 -7.57
N GLU A 2 -16.09 19.00 -8.01
CA GLU A 2 -16.70 17.67 -7.80
C GLU A 2 -15.95 16.52 -8.50
N ASN A 3 -15.45 16.74 -9.71
CA ASN A 3 -14.76 15.71 -10.48
C ASN A 3 -13.48 15.21 -9.79
N LEU A 4 -12.69 16.07 -9.14
CA LEU A 4 -11.48 15.66 -8.42
C LEU A 4 -11.83 14.76 -7.22
N ARG A 5 -12.83 15.16 -6.43
CA ARG A 5 -13.28 14.38 -5.27
C ARG A 5 -13.70 12.98 -5.68
N HIS A 6 -14.39 12.82 -6.81
CA HIS A 6 -14.84 11.50 -7.27
C HIS A 6 -13.68 10.52 -7.55
N TYR A 7 -12.63 10.97 -8.25
CA TYR A 7 -11.47 10.11 -8.52
C TYR A 7 -10.63 9.87 -7.27
N TYR A 8 -10.47 10.91 -6.45
CA TYR A 8 -9.60 10.88 -5.29
C TYR A 8 -10.21 10.13 -4.09
N ASP A 9 -11.54 10.09 -3.96
CA ASP A 9 -12.23 9.42 -2.86
C ASP A 9 -12.00 7.90 -2.87
N VAL A 10 -11.92 7.28 -4.05
CA VAL A 10 -11.62 5.84 -4.16
C VAL A 10 -10.20 5.53 -3.74
N VAL A 11 -9.23 6.29 -4.25
CA VAL A 11 -7.81 6.15 -3.87
C VAL A 11 -7.64 6.44 -2.37
N TYR A 12 -8.30 7.49 -1.87
CA TYR A 12 -8.35 7.84 -0.45
C TYR A 12 -8.84 6.68 0.41
N LYS A 13 -10.00 6.10 0.10
CA LYS A 13 -10.57 4.97 0.84
C LYS A 13 -9.64 3.76 0.83
N ILE A 14 -9.09 3.41 -0.34
CA ILE A 14 -8.17 2.28 -0.50
C ILE A 14 -6.89 2.50 0.33
N THR A 15 -6.27 3.66 0.22
CA THR A 15 -5.02 3.97 0.89
C THR A 15 -5.22 4.17 2.40
N MET A 16 -6.42 4.60 2.83
CA MET A 16 -6.81 4.64 4.25
C MET A 16 -6.98 3.21 4.82
N LEU A 17 -7.61 2.31 4.07
CA LEU A 17 -7.76 0.89 4.42
C LEU A 17 -6.41 0.18 4.53
N THR A 18 -5.49 0.41 3.58
CA THR A 18 -4.15 -0.18 3.62
C THR A 18 -3.22 0.48 4.63
N GLY A 19 -3.66 1.54 5.32
CA GLY A 19 -2.85 2.27 6.31
C GLY A 19 -1.69 3.07 5.71
N ALA A 20 -1.60 3.16 4.38
CA ALA A 20 -0.59 3.90 3.65
C ALA A 20 -0.91 5.40 3.49
N TRP A 21 -1.98 5.89 4.14
CA TRP A 21 -2.43 7.28 3.95
C TRP A 21 -1.46 8.30 4.57
N PRO A 22 -1.02 9.32 3.81
CA PRO A 22 -0.03 10.31 4.29
C PRO A 22 -0.54 11.33 5.29
N TYR A 23 -1.85 11.60 5.35
CA TYR A 23 -2.43 12.59 6.26
C TYR A 23 -2.98 11.97 7.55
N LEU A 24 -2.60 10.74 7.87
CA LEU A 24 -2.96 10.17 9.17
C LEU A 24 -2.25 10.96 10.29
N LYS A 25 -2.96 11.27 11.38
CA LYS A 25 -2.39 12.03 12.51
C LYS A 25 -1.07 11.38 12.97
N PRO A 26 0.01 12.17 13.19
CA PRO A 26 1.32 11.63 13.54
C PRO A 26 1.29 10.74 14.78
N THR A 27 0.45 11.06 15.77
CA THR A 27 0.23 10.22 16.96
C THR A 27 -0.40 8.86 16.62
N ALA A 28 -1.47 8.85 15.82
CA ALA A 28 -2.12 7.61 15.39
C ALA A 28 -1.20 6.73 14.54
N ARG A 29 -0.29 7.36 13.80
CA ARG A 29 0.73 6.70 13.00
C ARG A 29 1.78 6.01 13.85
N ILE A 30 2.34 6.71 14.84
CA ILE A 30 3.30 6.13 15.81
C ILE A 30 2.63 4.98 16.56
N LEU A 31 1.38 5.15 17.00
CA LEU A 31 0.61 4.09 17.66
C LEU A 31 0.42 2.87 16.76
N ARG A 32 0.06 3.05 15.48
CA ARG A 32 -0.06 1.92 14.54
C ARG A 32 1.26 1.19 14.32
N VAL A 33 2.37 1.92 14.11
CA VAL A 33 3.69 1.30 13.92
C VAL A 33 4.13 0.57 15.19
N GLY A 34 3.92 1.17 16.35
CA GLY A 34 4.15 0.55 17.65
C GLY A 34 3.34 -0.73 17.84
N LEU A 35 2.06 -0.71 17.50
CA LEU A 35 1.20 -1.89 17.58
C LEU A 35 1.65 -3.00 16.62
N VAL A 36 1.96 -2.66 15.36
CA VAL A 36 2.44 -3.63 14.36
C VAL A 36 3.76 -4.25 14.80
N THR A 37 4.71 -3.45 15.27
CA THR A 37 6.00 -3.95 15.77
C THR A 37 5.83 -4.84 16.99
N LEU A 38 4.96 -4.46 17.95
CA LEU A 38 4.61 -5.32 19.09
C LEU A 38 4.01 -6.65 18.65
N THR A 39 3.04 -6.63 17.73
CA THR A 39 2.42 -7.88 17.23
C THR A 39 3.44 -8.79 16.55
N ILE A 40 4.40 -8.21 15.83
CA ILE A 40 5.45 -8.98 15.15
C ILE A 40 6.42 -9.58 16.16
N ILE A 41 6.81 -8.83 17.21
CA ILE A 41 7.61 -9.37 18.32
C ILE A 41 6.90 -10.55 18.99
N THR A 42 5.59 -10.43 19.23
CA THR A 42 4.80 -11.52 19.82
C THR A 42 4.75 -12.76 18.94
N ILE A 43 4.72 -12.61 17.61
CA ILE A 43 4.74 -13.74 16.65
C ILE A 43 6.14 -14.35 16.54
N PHE A 44 7.19 -13.56 16.73
CA PHE A 44 8.58 -14.00 16.62
C PHE A 44 8.96 -14.98 17.75
N ILE A 45 8.42 -14.78 18.95
CA ILE A 45 8.68 -15.64 20.12
C ILE A 45 8.32 -17.11 19.88
N PRO A 46 7.08 -17.47 19.48
CA PRO A 46 6.72 -18.85 19.16
C PRO A 46 7.45 -19.38 17.92
N GLN A 47 7.77 -18.53 16.93
CA GLN A 47 8.57 -18.94 15.76
C GLN A 47 9.98 -19.41 16.17
N ILE A 48 10.65 -18.70 17.09
CA ILE A 48 11.96 -19.10 17.63
C ILE A 48 11.83 -20.38 18.47
N ALA A 49 10.83 -20.46 19.35
CA ALA A 49 10.62 -21.63 20.19
C ALA A 49 10.40 -22.91 19.34
N TYR A 50 9.59 -22.79 18.28
CA TYR A 50 9.32 -23.89 17.35
C TYR A 50 10.59 -24.37 16.62
N GLN A 51 11.48 -23.45 16.24
CA GLN A 51 12.76 -23.76 15.62
C GLN A 51 13.67 -24.61 16.53
N PHE A 52 13.65 -24.38 17.86
CA PHE A 52 14.43 -25.17 18.82
C PHE A 52 13.86 -26.57 19.04
N THR A 53 12.54 -26.74 18.96
CA THR A 53 11.88 -28.04 19.08
C THR A 53 12.03 -28.88 17.80
N CYS A 54 12.04 -28.26 16.61
CA CYS A 54 12.21 -28.97 15.34
C CYS A 54 13.68 -29.22 14.98
N LYS A 55 14.32 -30.18 15.67
CA LYS A 55 15.75 -30.50 15.48
C LYS A 55 16.07 -31.52 14.37
N SER A 56 15.09 -32.23 13.81
CA SER A 56 15.35 -33.42 12.96
C SER A 56 14.58 -33.54 11.64
N ASN A 57 13.58 -32.69 11.35
CA ASN A 57 12.73 -32.81 10.16
C ASN A 57 12.96 -31.64 9.19
N LEU A 58 13.55 -31.92 8.01
CA LEU A 58 13.82 -30.92 6.96
C LEU A 58 12.55 -30.17 6.53
N GLN A 59 11.41 -30.84 6.46
CA GLN A 59 10.12 -30.24 6.08
C GLN A 59 9.67 -29.17 7.09
N CYS A 60 9.93 -29.41 8.38
CA CYS A 60 9.62 -28.49 9.47
C CYS A 60 10.52 -27.24 9.42
N THR A 61 11.79 -27.42 9.04
CA THR A 61 12.75 -26.32 8.84
C THR A 61 12.34 -25.41 7.69
N PHE A 62 11.90 -25.98 6.55
CA PHE A 62 11.46 -25.18 5.40
C PHE A 62 10.23 -24.33 5.71
N GLU A 63 9.21 -24.90 6.35
CA GLU A 63 7.99 -24.18 6.72
C GLU A 63 8.28 -23.03 7.70
N SER A 64 9.15 -23.28 8.68
CA SER A 64 9.61 -22.26 9.63
C SER A 64 10.39 -21.14 8.96
N MET A 65 11.28 -21.47 8.02
CA MET A 65 12.04 -20.50 7.23
C MET A 65 11.15 -19.62 6.36
N THR A 66 10.14 -20.20 5.70
CA THR A 66 9.17 -19.44 4.90
C THR A 66 8.38 -18.46 5.79
N SER A 67 7.94 -18.89 6.97
CA SER A 67 7.25 -18.04 7.94
C SER A 67 8.12 -16.86 8.41
N TYR A 68 9.41 -17.12 8.67
CA TYR A 68 10.39 -16.10 9.02
C TYR A 68 10.57 -15.06 7.90
N LEU A 69 10.76 -15.52 6.67
CA LEU A 69 10.95 -14.66 5.50
C LEU A 69 9.71 -13.79 5.24
N LEU A 70 8.51 -14.37 5.35
CA LEU A 70 7.26 -13.61 5.22
C LEU A 70 7.14 -12.51 6.27
N THR A 71 7.51 -12.81 7.51
CA THR A 71 7.48 -11.84 8.63
C THR A 71 8.48 -10.70 8.39
N ILE A 72 9.69 -11.01 7.92
CA ILE A 72 10.71 -10.00 7.57
C ILE A 72 10.26 -9.13 6.39
N VAL A 73 9.70 -9.73 5.33
CA VAL A 73 9.19 -8.98 4.18
C VAL A 73 8.04 -8.07 4.59
N ALA A 74 7.14 -8.53 5.47
CA ALA A 74 6.07 -7.70 6.01
C ALA A 74 6.63 -6.51 6.81
N LEU A 75 7.63 -6.72 7.67
CA LEU A 75 8.33 -5.65 8.38
C LEU A 75 8.92 -4.62 7.41
N ILE A 76 9.69 -5.07 6.43
CA ILE A 76 10.33 -4.20 5.44
C ILE A 76 9.27 -3.38 4.70
N LYS A 77 8.17 -4.01 4.26
CA LYS A 77 7.07 -3.31 3.58
C LYS A 77 6.44 -2.26 4.47
N VAL A 78 6.13 -2.59 5.72
CA VAL A 78 5.55 -1.63 6.69
C VAL A 78 6.49 -0.45 6.88
N TYR A 79 7.77 -0.67 7.19
CA TYR A 79 8.74 0.41 7.39
C TYR A 79 8.97 1.24 6.12
N THR A 80 9.03 0.59 4.95
CA THR A 80 9.17 1.29 3.66
C THR A 80 7.97 2.19 3.40
N ILE A 81 6.75 1.71 3.63
CA ILE A 81 5.53 2.52 3.52
C ILE A 81 5.60 3.72 4.48
N GLN A 82 6.12 3.52 5.70
CA GLN A 82 6.31 4.64 6.63
C GLN A 82 7.34 5.65 6.10
N LEU A 83 8.53 5.23 5.72
CA LEU A 83 9.55 6.17 5.23
C LEU A 83 9.10 6.89 3.96
N ASN A 84 8.44 6.18 3.04
CA ASN A 84 7.93 6.73 1.80
C ASN A 84 6.67 7.59 1.99
N ASN A 85 6.04 7.56 3.17
CA ASN A 85 4.81 8.32 3.42
C ASN A 85 5.01 9.83 3.29
N TYR A 86 6.22 10.32 3.60
CA TYR A 86 6.58 11.72 3.36
C TYR A 86 6.48 12.07 1.87
N LYS A 87 7.04 11.22 0.99
CA LYS A 87 6.97 11.40 -0.46
C LYS A 87 5.53 11.31 -0.97
N MET A 88 4.72 10.40 -0.44
CA MET A 88 3.30 10.30 -0.80
C MET A 88 2.51 11.56 -0.41
N LYS A 89 2.85 12.17 0.72
CA LYS A 89 2.28 13.44 1.17
C LYS A 89 2.63 14.56 0.19
N ASP A 90 3.92 14.71 -0.11
CA ASP A 90 4.44 15.73 -1.02
C ASP A 90 3.80 15.64 -2.42
N LEU A 91 3.83 14.44 -3.03
CA LEU A 91 3.19 14.16 -4.31
C LEU A 91 1.70 14.49 -4.31
N THR A 92 1.00 14.16 -3.23
CA THR A 92 -0.42 14.48 -3.09
C THR A 92 -0.64 16.00 -3.03
N GLN A 93 0.19 16.72 -2.28
CA GLN A 93 0.07 18.18 -2.18
C GLN A 93 0.30 18.84 -3.53
N HIS A 94 1.35 18.44 -4.25
CA HIS A 94 1.63 18.92 -5.59
C HIS A 94 0.48 18.60 -6.56
N LEU A 95 -0.05 17.38 -6.54
CA LEU A 95 -1.18 16.99 -7.40
C LEU A 95 -2.44 17.84 -7.14
N VAL A 96 -2.74 18.16 -5.87
CA VAL A 96 -3.89 19.01 -5.52
C VAL A 96 -3.67 20.45 -5.97
N VAL A 97 -2.46 20.99 -5.82
CA VAL A 97 -2.11 22.34 -6.29
C VAL A 97 -2.20 22.40 -7.81
N ASP A 98 -1.57 21.44 -8.50
CA ASP A 98 -1.60 21.33 -9.96
C ASP A 98 -3.02 21.16 -10.51
N TRP A 99 -3.91 20.49 -9.78
CA TRP A 99 -5.31 20.36 -10.19
C TRP A 99 -6.06 21.70 -10.16
N LYS A 100 -5.68 22.61 -9.25
CA LYS A 100 -6.32 23.93 -9.10
C LYS A 100 -5.78 24.97 -10.07
N THR A 101 -4.57 24.78 -10.58
CA THR A 101 -3.97 25.64 -11.60
C THR A 101 -4.81 25.62 -12.88
N GLU A 102 -5.04 26.81 -13.47
CA GLU A 102 -5.73 26.91 -14.76
C GLU A 102 -4.94 26.18 -15.85
N LYS A 103 -5.63 25.28 -16.55
CA LYS A 103 -5.04 24.36 -17.52
C LYS A 103 -5.77 24.44 -18.84
N THR A 104 -5.05 24.16 -19.91
CA THR A 104 -5.64 24.02 -21.24
C THR A 104 -6.58 22.80 -21.27
N PRO A 105 -7.58 22.78 -22.19
CA PRO A 105 -8.48 21.63 -22.32
C PRO A 105 -7.75 20.31 -22.55
N GLU A 106 -6.62 20.33 -23.27
CA GLU A 106 -5.79 19.15 -23.51
C GLU A 106 -5.10 18.64 -22.23
N GLN A 107 -4.52 19.54 -21.44
CA GLN A 107 -3.90 19.18 -20.15
C GLN A 107 -4.93 18.60 -19.18
N LEU A 108 -6.16 19.14 -19.18
CA LEU A 108 -7.26 18.62 -18.37
C LEU A 108 -7.68 17.21 -18.81
N LYS A 109 -7.68 16.92 -20.11
CA LYS A 109 -8.01 15.59 -20.67
C LYS A 109 -6.99 14.54 -20.22
N ILE A 110 -5.71 14.86 -20.30
CA ILE A 110 -4.62 13.99 -19.82
C ILE A 110 -4.76 13.72 -18.32
N MET A 111 -4.99 14.77 -17.53
CA MET A 111 -5.10 14.65 -16.08
C MET A 111 -6.26 13.74 -15.65
N LYS A 112 -7.41 13.83 -16.34
CA LYS A 112 -8.56 12.94 -16.12
C LYS A 112 -8.27 11.49 -16.53
N LEU A 113 -7.54 11.27 -17.62
CA LEU A 113 -7.13 9.94 -18.07
C LEU A 113 -6.27 9.26 -17.00
N TYR A 114 -5.23 9.95 -16.52
CA TYR A 114 -4.37 9.45 -15.44
C TYR A 114 -5.14 9.17 -14.15
N ALA A 115 -6.06 10.06 -13.76
CA ALA A 115 -6.88 9.86 -12.57
C ALA A 115 -7.77 8.60 -12.70
N ASN A 116 -8.35 8.36 -13.87
CA ASN A 116 -9.17 7.18 -14.12
C ASN A 116 -8.35 5.88 -14.14
N THR A 117 -7.20 5.88 -14.83
CA THR A 117 -6.28 4.73 -14.85
C THR A 117 -5.77 4.42 -13.44
N SER A 118 -5.41 5.44 -12.66
CA SER A 118 -4.96 5.25 -11.27
C SER A 118 -6.04 4.59 -10.40
N ARG A 119 -7.31 5.00 -10.57
CA ARG A 119 -8.44 4.41 -9.86
C ARG A 119 -8.62 2.94 -10.23
N GLN A 120 -8.57 2.60 -11.51
CA GLN A 120 -8.70 1.22 -11.96
C GLN A 120 -7.57 0.34 -11.42
N LEU A 121 -6.33 0.83 -11.47
CA LEU A 121 -5.17 0.14 -10.90
C LEU A 121 -5.34 -0.10 -9.40
N CYS A 122 -5.78 0.91 -8.64
CA CYS A 122 -6.03 0.74 -7.20
C CYS A 122 -7.13 -0.30 -6.93
N LEU A 123 -8.20 -0.30 -7.72
CA LEU A 123 -9.28 -1.29 -7.62
C LEU A 123 -8.80 -2.70 -7.95
N ILE A 124 -7.95 -2.88 -8.97
CA ILE A 124 -7.37 -4.18 -9.33
C ILE A 124 -6.43 -4.68 -8.23
N TYR A 125 -5.59 -3.79 -7.67
CA TYR A 125 -4.63 -4.15 -6.64
C TYR A 125 -5.29 -4.60 -5.33
N VAL A 126 -6.42 -3.99 -4.96
CA VAL A 126 -7.20 -4.37 -3.77
C VAL A 126 -8.16 -5.52 -4.07
N GLY A 127 -8.75 -5.50 -5.26
CA GLY A 127 -9.70 -6.50 -5.76
C GLY A 127 -8.96 -7.65 -6.45
N GLU A 128 -8.17 -8.41 -5.70
CA GLU A 128 -7.50 -9.62 -6.18
C GLU A 128 -8.50 -10.79 -6.40
N LYS A 129 -9.60 -10.54 -7.14
CA LYS A 129 -10.58 -11.56 -7.53
C LYS A 129 -11.13 -11.50 -8.97
N ASN A 130 -10.67 -10.62 -9.86
CA ASN A 130 -11.03 -10.72 -11.30
C ASN A 130 -9.89 -10.22 -12.22
N LEU A 131 -8.77 -10.95 -12.21
CA LEU A 131 -7.57 -10.72 -13.02
C LEU A 131 -7.71 -11.23 -14.47
N ARG A 132 -8.77 -10.82 -15.20
CA ARG A 132 -8.87 -11.13 -16.64
C ARG A 132 -9.19 -9.94 -17.54
N GLU A 133 -9.68 -8.81 -17.01
CA GLU A 133 -10.01 -7.64 -17.83
C GLU A 133 -9.05 -6.45 -17.70
N GLY A 134 -8.34 -6.32 -16.57
CA GLY A 134 -7.45 -5.18 -16.30
C GLY A 134 -6.22 -5.07 -17.23
N CYS A 135 -5.82 -6.17 -17.86
CA CYS A 135 -4.61 -6.20 -18.71
C CYS A 135 -4.80 -5.46 -20.05
N ARG A 136 -6.05 -5.27 -20.52
CA ARG A 136 -6.33 -4.64 -21.82
C ARG A 136 -6.27 -3.10 -21.78
N ILE A 137 -6.29 -2.50 -20.59
CA ILE A 137 -6.34 -1.03 -20.41
C ILE A 137 -4.94 -0.43 -20.16
N LEU A 138 -3.97 -1.24 -19.71
CA LEU A 138 -2.65 -0.72 -19.32
C LEU A 138 -1.69 -0.46 -20.49
N PHE A 139 -2.02 -0.93 -21.70
CA PHE A 139 -1.25 -0.69 -22.92
C PHE A 139 -2.17 -0.54 -24.13
N PRO A 140 -2.62 0.67 -24.48
CA PRO A 140 -3.01 0.97 -25.83
C PRO A 140 -1.73 1.30 -26.62
N SER A 141 -1.27 0.34 -27.42
CA SER A 141 -0.32 0.56 -28.52
C SER A 141 -0.94 1.44 -29.58
#